data_AF-A0A1V6KHP6-F1
#
_entry.id   AF-A0A1V6KHP6-F1
#
_cell.length_a   1.000
_cell.length_b   1.000
_cell.length_c   1.000
_cell.angle_alpha   90.00
_cell.angle_beta   90.00
_cell.angle_gamma   90.00
#
_symmetry.space_group_name_H-M   'P 1'
#
loop_
_entity.id
_entity.type
_entity.pdbx_description
1 polymer ?
#
loop_
_entity_poly.entity_id
_entity_poly.type
_entity_poly.pdbx_seq_one_letter_code
_entity_poly.pdbx_strand_id
1 'polypeptide(L)'
;MLYTFDFHNHSCLSPCASLEASPSEMVEWAIKKRIDLFALTDHNSALNSPAFGIECANAGIIPLFGIELNPFEEAHLLAIFSDPLTALRFSDWVFEYLPAMRVDPLQFGDQVVVDPLGQILSMPSSIWYGSSLKESFTFFAQEAAKAGAIVIPAHIDRPHFSVYSQLGFLPQGPYDAVEAMSPNPDPTLCGDFCVISNSDAHVLEHIGRRPSIIELDEKKVIDMHAALSKMAEAWFRGLWTNQANISASSPEKESEEDSEEDIQDQTSEAGLSIEIPGLLPIISFLEEWYPFAEAQALFENIRQSLHKQKAWSIYKKPKPGSLIHASAEKKK
;
A
#
# COMPACT_ATOMS: atom_id res chain seq x y z
N MET A 1 8.96 19.34 13.59
CA MET A 1 8.03 19.88 12.52
C MET A 1 6.81 18.94 12.35
N LEU A 2 5.63 19.62 12.07
CA LEU A 2 4.40 18.81 11.96
C LEU A 2 4.23 18.29 10.53
N TYR A 3 3.79 17.04 10.47
CA TYR A 3 3.59 16.40 9.16
C TYR A 3 2.21 15.73 9.14
N THR A 4 1.62 15.80 7.93
CA THR A 4 0.30 15.16 7.77
C THR A 4 0.44 13.73 7.23
N PHE A 5 -0.45 12.83 7.79
CA PHE A 5 -0.36 11.48 7.21
C PHE A 5 -1.78 10.91 7.05
N ASP A 6 -1.79 9.95 6.09
CA ASP A 6 -2.97 9.12 5.81
C ASP A 6 -2.52 7.66 5.60
N PHE A 7 -3.00 6.80 6.57
CA PHE A 7 -2.37 5.46 6.56
C PHE A 7 -3.38 4.42 6.10
N HIS A 8 -4.61 4.83 5.71
CA HIS A 8 -5.63 3.82 5.35
C HIS A 8 -6.27 4.20 4.01
N ASN A 9 -5.68 3.57 2.90
CA ASN A 9 -6.13 3.85 1.53
C ASN A 9 -6.11 2.57 0.68
N HIS A 10 -7.00 2.62 -0.35
CA HIS A 10 -7.14 1.38 -1.13
C HIS A 10 -6.91 1.69 -2.62
N SER A 11 -6.00 0.82 -3.19
CA SER A 11 -5.76 1.00 -4.65
C SER A 11 -6.68 0.10 -5.47
N CYS A 12 -6.40 0.16 -6.75
CA CYS A 12 -7.24 -0.60 -7.70
C CYS A 12 -7.07 -2.10 -7.46
N LEU A 13 -6.30 -2.50 -6.46
CA LEU A 13 -6.17 -3.93 -6.11
C LEU A 13 -7.30 -4.36 -5.17
N SER A 14 -7.76 -3.45 -4.34
CA SER A 14 -8.93 -3.82 -3.51
C SER A 14 -10.20 -3.94 -4.36
N PRO A 15 -10.97 -4.98 -4.14
CA PRO A 15 -12.14 -5.23 -5.01
C PRO A 15 -13.20 -4.13 -4.87
N CYS A 16 -13.19 -3.42 -3.75
CA CYS A 16 -14.26 -2.41 -3.55
C CYS A 16 -13.75 -1.01 -3.91
N ALA A 17 -12.48 -0.99 -4.40
CA ALA A 17 -11.96 0.36 -4.72
C ALA A 17 -12.04 0.58 -6.23
N SER A 18 -12.05 1.91 -6.59
CA SER A 18 -12.16 2.30 -8.01
C SER A 18 -10.95 1.80 -8.82
N LEU A 19 -11.28 1.38 -10.09
CA LEU A 19 -10.19 0.96 -10.99
C LEU A 19 -9.24 2.13 -11.29
N GLU A 20 -9.74 3.36 -11.08
CA GLU A 20 -8.92 4.56 -11.38
C GLU A 20 -7.87 4.79 -10.28
N ALA A 21 -8.05 4.05 -9.20
CA ALA A 21 -7.16 4.32 -8.05
C ALA A 21 -5.86 3.55 -8.21
N SER A 22 -5.17 3.82 -9.37
CA SER A 22 -3.79 3.32 -9.48
C SER A 22 -2.84 4.07 -8.53
N PRO A 23 -1.74 3.37 -8.11
CA PRO A 23 -0.81 4.03 -7.18
C PRO A 23 -0.35 5.41 -7.72
N SER A 24 -0.12 5.54 -9.00
CA SER A 24 0.31 6.85 -9.52
C SER A 24 -0.77 7.92 -9.30
N GLU A 25 -1.99 7.57 -9.59
CA GLU A 25 -3.06 8.58 -9.41
C GLU A 25 -3.27 8.89 -7.93
N MET A 26 -3.17 7.88 -7.12
CA MET A 26 -3.33 8.12 -5.67
C MET A 26 -2.28 9.12 -5.18
N VAL A 27 -1.06 8.94 -5.64
CA VAL A 27 0.02 9.82 -5.15
C VAL A 27 -0.24 11.25 -5.64
N GLU A 28 -0.80 11.42 -6.82
CA GLU A 28 -1.14 12.79 -7.28
C GLU A 28 -2.18 13.44 -6.35
N TRP A 29 -3.10 12.66 -6.00
CA TRP A 29 -4.11 13.23 -5.08
C TRP A 29 -3.51 13.54 -3.71
N ALA A 30 -2.65 12.67 -3.29
CA ALA A 30 -2.01 12.95 -1.98
C ALA A 30 -1.22 14.27 -2.03
N ILE A 31 -0.59 14.55 -3.15
CA ILE A 31 0.13 15.84 -3.29
C ILE A 31 -0.86 17.00 -3.20
N LYS A 32 -1.98 16.80 -3.91
CA LYS A 32 -2.98 17.88 -3.92
C LYS A 32 -3.53 18.13 -2.52
N LYS A 33 -3.41 17.04 -1.71
CA LYS A 33 -4.05 17.20 -0.38
C LYS A 33 -2.99 17.40 0.69
N ARG A 34 -1.75 17.59 0.27
CA ARG A 34 -0.61 17.93 1.15
C ARG A 34 -0.40 16.83 2.19
N ILE A 35 -0.46 15.64 1.73
CA ILE A 35 -0.17 14.50 2.62
C ILE A 35 1.35 14.23 2.57
N ASP A 36 1.96 14.22 3.86
CA ASP A 36 3.43 14.04 3.93
C ASP A 36 3.80 12.56 4.03
N LEU A 37 3.09 11.81 4.85
CA LEU A 37 3.27 10.35 4.96
C LEU A 37 2.00 9.66 4.46
N PHE A 38 2.25 8.69 3.57
CA PHE A 38 1.11 8.11 2.84
C PHE A 38 1.26 6.59 2.81
N ALA A 39 0.08 5.91 3.30
CA ALA A 39 0.20 4.43 3.33
C ALA A 39 -0.82 3.82 2.36
N LEU A 40 -0.35 2.70 1.76
CA LEU A 40 -1.28 1.87 0.97
C LEU A 40 -1.61 0.60 1.75
N THR A 41 -2.99 0.38 1.89
CA THR A 41 -3.40 -0.77 2.73
C THR A 41 -4.53 -1.52 2.03
N ASP A 42 -4.23 -2.07 0.87
CA ASP A 42 -5.27 -2.83 0.14
C ASP A 42 -5.79 -4.01 0.98
N HIS A 43 -7.03 -4.45 0.65
CA HIS A 43 -7.61 -5.55 1.44
C HIS A 43 -6.78 -6.83 1.24
N ASN A 44 -6.26 -7.38 2.32
CA ASN A 44 -5.59 -8.69 2.47
C ASN A 44 -4.41 -8.85 1.50
N SER A 45 -3.94 -7.74 0.86
CA SER A 45 -2.81 -7.90 -0.07
C SER A 45 -1.99 -6.61 -0.11
N ALA A 46 -0.73 -6.85 -0.49
CA ALA A 46 0.15 -5.66 -0.60
C ALA A 46 0.79 -5.63 -1.99
N LEU A 47 0.18 -6.17 -2.95
CA LEU A 47 0.84 -6.43 -4.25
C LEU A 47 1.09 -5.11 -4.99
N ASN A 48 0.37 -4.07 -4.61
CA ASN A 48 0.65 -2.80 -5.32
C ASN A 48 1.60 -1.91 -4.51
N SER A 49 2.17 -2.43 -3.43
CA SER A 49 3.08 -1.66 -2.56
C SER A 49 4.32 -1.20 -3.31
N PRO A 50 4.81 -2.09 -4.20
CA PRO A 50 6.03 -1.62 -4.89
C PRO A 50 5.74 -0.41 -5.79
N ALA A 51 4.68 -0.57 -6.69
CA ALA A 51 4.35 0.60 -7.52
C ALA A 51 4.08 1.84 -6.67
N PHE A 52 3.47 1.63 -5.63
CA PHE A 52 3.17 2.77 -4.71
C PHE A 52 4.45 3.39 -4.16
N GLY A 53 5.35 2.59 -3.69
CA GLY A 53 6.61 3.10 -3.12
C GLY A 53 7.39 3.96 -4.14
N ILE A 54 7.42 3.45 -5.37
CA ILE A 54 8.19 4.20 -6.39
C ILE A 54 7.51 5.55 -6.66
N GLU A 55 6.23 5.47 -6.80
CA GLU A 55 5.53 6.75 -7.10
C GLU A 55 5.66 7.73 -5.93
N CYS A 56 5.64 7.25 -4.75
CA CYS A 56 5.82 8.18 -3.61
C CYS A 56 7.24 8.76 -3.61
N ALA A 57 8.15 7.85 -3.86
CA ALA A 57 9.55 8.35 -3.86
C ALA A 57 9.72 9.45 -4.91
N ASN A 58 9.06 9.31 -6.09
CA ASN A 58 9.17 10.33 -7.14
C ASN A 58 8.49 11.64 -6.72
N ALA A 59 7.62 11.49 -5.85
CA ALA A 59 6.83 12.70 -5.52
C ALA A 59 7.31 13.31 -4.21
N GLY A 60 8.35 12.66 -3.60
CA GLY A 60 8.85 13.20 -2.33
C GLY A 60 7.88 12.97 -1.16
N ILE A 61 7.01 12.01 -1.31
CA ILE A 61 6.12 11.61 -0.20
C ILE A 61 6.73 10.38 0.49
N ILE A 62 6.67 10.40 1.88
CA ILE A 62 7.21 9.24 2.63
C ILE A 62 6.15 8.12 2.67
N PRO A 63 6.51 6.99 1.99
CA PRO A 63 5.53 5.90 1.89
C PRO A 63 5.63 4.93 3.09
N LEU A 64 4.40 4.43 3.43
CA LEU A 64 4.30 3.24 4.30
C LEU A 64 3.49 2.16 3.58
N PHE A 65 3.88 0.95 4.03
CA PHE A 65 3.32 -0.18 3.24
C PHE A 65 2.53 -1.12 4.15
N GLY A 66 1.23 -1.29 3.69
CA GLY A 66 0.44 -2.07 4.67
C GLY A 66 -0.61 -2.92 3.96
N ILE A 67 -1.32 -3.70 4.86
CA ILE A 67 -2.47 -4.52 4.46
C ILE A 67 -3.62 -4.26 5.44
N GLU A 68 -4.78 -4.03 4.80
CA GLU A 68 -5.96 -4.08 5.69
C GLU A 68 -6.52 -5.51 5.76
N LEU A 69 -6.26 -6.08 6.93
CA LEU A 69 -6.72 -7.47 7.10
C LEU A 69 -8.22 -7.52 7.39
N ASN A 70 -8.87 -8.54 6.74
CA ASN A 70 -10.30 -8.80 7.04
C ASN A 70 -10.44 -10.15 7.75
N PRO A 71 -10.22 -10.13 9.07
CA PRO A 71 -10.26 -11.39 9.83
C PRO A 71 -11.66 -12.03 9.81
N PHE A 72 -11.73 -13.21 10.53
CA PHE A 72 -12.97 -14.03 10.49
C PHE A 72 -14.18 -13.21 10.94
N GLU A 73 -13.97 -12.35 11.84
CA GLU A 73 -15.10 -11.60 12.42
C GLU A 73 -15.51 -10.45 11.49
N GLU A 74 -14.59 -10.19 10.49
CA GLU A 74 -14.77 -9.07 9.56
C GLU A 74 -14.65 -7.71 10.25
N ALA A 75 -13.91 -7.81 11.36
CA ALA A 75 -13.42 -6.55 11.94
C ALA A 75 -12.02 -6.25 11.39
N HIS A 76 -11.92 -5.03 10.69
CA HIS A 76 -10.69 -4.79 9.93
C HIS A 76 -9.55 -4.33 10.86
N LEU A 77 -8.39 -4.72 10.38
CA LEU A 77 -7.15 -4.44 11.15
C LEU A 77 -6.05 -4.01 10.18
N LEU A 78 -5.43 -2.90 10.51
CA LEU A 78 -4.30 -2.48 9.66
C LEU A 78 -2.98 -3.05 10.19
N ALA A 79 -2.24 -3.65 9.30
CA ALA A 79 -0.84 -3.98 9.53
C ALA A 79 0.07 -3.19 8.57
N ILE A 80 0.93 -2.34 9.16
CA ILE A 80 1.68 -1.40 8.31
C ILE A 80 3.18 -1.60 8.54
N PHE A 81 3.87 -1.61 7.49
CA PHE A 81 5.31 -1.93 7.56
C PHE A 81 6.13 -0.76 6.98
N SER A 82 7.44 -0.81 7.31
CA SER A 82 8.30 0.34 6.94
C SER A 82 8.89 0.13 5.54
N ASP A 83 8.73 -1.18 5.07
CA ASP A 83 9.29 -1.42 3.72
C ASP A 83 8.36 -2.35 2.94
N PRO A 84 8.35 -2.11 1.71
CA PRO A 84 7.42 -2.86 0.84
C PRO A 84 7.76 -4.36 0.82
N LEU A 85 8.96 -4.90 0.94
CA LEU A 85 9.28 -6.34 0.91
C LEU A 85 8.68 -7.06 2.14
N THR A 86 8.88 -6.45 3.25
CA THR A 86 8.28 -7.09 4.44
C THR A 86 6.74 -7.14 4.30
N ALA A 87 6.14 -6.03 3.83
CA ALA A 87 4.68 -6.07 3.62
C ALA A 87 4.30 -7.18 2.62
N LEU A 88 5.04 -7.28 1.57
CA LEU A 88 4.72 -8.32 0.57
C LEU A 88 4.88 -9.72 1.19
N ARG A 89 5.91 -10.02 1.98
CA ARG A 89 6.05 -11.33 2.63
C ARG A 89 4.89 -11.62 3.58
N PHE A 90 4.61 -10.56 4.25
CA PHE A 90 3.45 -10.78 5.15
C PHE A 90 2.18 -11.04 4.34
N SER A 91 2.05 -10.27 3.27
CA SER A 91 0.88 -10.49 2.39
C SER A 91 0.88 -11.93 1.86
N ASP A 92 1.97 -12.54 1.46
CA ASP A 92 2.04 -13.96 1.01
C ASP A 92 1.58 -14.92 2.12
N TRP A 93 2.02 -14.60 3.23
CA TRP A 93 1.60 -15.45 4.36
C TRP A 93 0.09 -15.34 4.61
N VAL A 94 -0.46 -14.10 4.56
CA VAL A 94 -1.90 -13.88 4.78
C VAL A 94 -2.70 -14.60 3.69
N PHE A 95 -2.10 -14.64 2.53
CA PHE A 95 -2.79 -15.26 1.38
C PHE A 95 -3.20 -16.70 1.71
N GLU A 96 -2.46 -17.40 2.55
CA GLU A 96 -2.76 -18.82 2.88
C GLU A 96 -4.01 -18.95 3.74
N TYR A 97 -4.52 -17.84 4.12
CA TYR A 97 -5.69 -17.93 5.01
C TYR A 97 -6.94 -17.47 4.24
N LEU A 98 -6.71 -17.24 2.96
CA LEU A 98 -7.87 -16.80 2.16
C LEU A 98 -8.52 -18.03 1.52
N PRO A 99 -9.83 -17.98 1.52
CA PRO A 99 -10.48 -19.07 0.77
C PRO A 99 -10.29 -18.92 -0.75
N ALA A 100 -10.06 -20.10 -1.33
CA ALA A 100 -10.00 -20.05 -2.81
C ALA A 100 -11.42 -19.86 -3.40
N MET A 101 -11.51 -18.67 -4.03
CA MET A 101 -12.87 -18.38 -4.54
C MET A 101 -12.75 -17.56 -5.84
N ARG A 102 -13.60 -18.01 -6.78
CA ARG A 102 -13.66 -17.21 -8.04
C ARG A 102 -14.94 -16.38 -8.07
N VAL A 103 -14.65 -15.07 -8.35
CA VAL A 103 -15.86 -14.22 -8.40
C VAL A 103 -15.85 -13.45 -9.73
N ASP A 104 -17.04 -13.07 -10.15
CA ASP A 104 -17.16 -12.24 -11.37
C ASP A 104 -16.63 -10.82 -11.13
N PRO A 105 -15.58 -10.43 -11.86
CA PRO A 105 -14.97 -9.13 -11.60
C PRO A 105 -15.94 -7.97 -11.92
N LEU A 106 -16.88 -8.17 -12.82
CA LEU A 106 -17.83 -7.08 -13.11
C LEU A 106 -18.77 -6.82 -11.93
N GLN A 107 -18.89 -7.84 -11.11
CA GLN A 107 -19.81 -7.66 -9.96
C GLN A 107 -19.03 -7.41 -8.67
N PHE A 108 -17.77 -7.93 -8.68
CA PHE A 108 -17.19 -7.96 -7.32
C PHE A 108 -15.83 -7.27 -7.35
N GLY A 109 -15.62 -6.54 -8.53
CA GLY A 109 -14.40 -5.70 -8.55
C GLY A 109 -13.27 -6.37 -9.34
N ASP A 110 -12.38 -5.57 -10.01
CA ASP A 110 -11.33 -6.02 -10.96
C ASP A 110 -10.08 -6.47 -10.21
N GLN A 111 -9.63 -6.08 -9.27
CA GLN A 111 -8.45 -6.37 -8.43
C GLN A 111 -7.18 -6.46 -9.28
N VAL A 112 -6.72 -5.23 -9.66
CA VAL A 112 -5.60 -5.28 -10.63
C VAL A 112 -4.31 -4.84 -9.92
N VAL A 113 -3.29 -5.58 -10.35
CA VAL A 113 -1.93 -5.19 -9.94
C VAL A 113 -1.28 -4.40 -11.09
N VAL A 114 -0.67 -3.27 -10.70
CA VAL A 114 -0.17 -2.42 -11.79
C VAL A 114 1.28 -2.06 -11.50
N ASP A 115 1.89 -1.65 -12.56
CA ASP A 115 3.24 -1.10 -12.34
C ASP A 115 3.17 0.41 -12.17
N PRO A 116 4.35 1.01 -11.94
CA PRO A 116 4.33 2.46 -11.65
C PRO A 116 3.84 3.27 -12.84
N LEU A 117 3.87 2.69 -14.05
CA LEU A 117 3.33 3.46 -15.21
C LEU A 117 1.84 3.20 -15.40
N GLY A 118 1.30 2.37 -14.51
CA GLY A 118 -0.16 2.21 -14.57
C GLY A 118 -0.56 1.05 -15.49
N GLN A 119 0.45 0.34 -15.95
CA GLN A 119 0.09 -0.84 -16.77
C GLN A 119 -0.29 -2.04 -15.90
N ILE A 120 -1.31 -2.71 -16.44
CA ILE A 120 -1.79 -3.86 -15.62
C ILE A 120 -0.79 -5.02 -15.75
N LEU A 121 -0.43 -5.48 -14.51
CA LEU A 121 0.55 -6.60 -14.50
C LEU A 121 -0.17 -7.92 -14.26
N SER A 122 -1.25 -7.90 -13.50
CA SER A 122 -1.96 -9.15 -13.15
C SER A 122 -3.37 -8.81 -12.63
N MET A 123 -4.16 -9.93 -12.84
CA MET A 123 -5.51 -9.90 -12.22
C MET A 123 -5.78 -11.23 -11.53
N PRO A 124 -5.63 -11.24 -10.20
CA PRO A 124 -5.84 -12.51 -9.51
C PRO A 124 -7.25 -13.08 -9.77
N SER A 125 -7.33 -14.36 -10.35
CA SER A 125 -8.64 -14.87 -10.84
C SER A 125 -9.18 -15.94 -9.88
N SER A 126 -8.36 -16.39 -8.90
CA SER A 126 -8.90 -17.51 -8.08
C SER A 126 -9.06 -17.06 -6.63
N ILE A 127 -8.94 -15.75 -6.50
CA ILE A 127 -9.09 -15.26 -5.11
C ILE A 127 -9.84 -13.93 -5.16
N TRP A 128 -10.63 -13.73 -4.05
CA TRP A 128 -11.26 -12.40 -3.88
C TRP A 128 -10.76 -11.76 -2.57
N TYR A 129 -9.97 -10.64 -2.71
CA TYR A 129 -9.29 -10.02 -1.55
C TYR A 129 -10.28 -9.35 -0.60
N GLY A 130 -11.60 -9.38 -0.91
CA GLY A 130 -12.63 -8.83 0.03
C GLY A 130 -13.12 -9.90 1.00
N SER A 131 -12.66 -11.10 0.87
CA SER A 131 -13.18 -12.18 1.73
C SER A 131 -12.56 -12.11 3.14
N SER A 132 -13.38 -12.65 4.03
CA SER A 132 -12.80 -12.75 5.39
C SER A 132 -11.70 -13.83 5.45
N LEU A 133 -10.76 -13.60 6.30
CA LEU A 133 -9.69 -14.59 6.53
C LEU A 133 -10.16 -15.66 7.52
N LYS A 134 -9.47 -16.82 7.62
CA LYS A 134 -9.99 -18.03 8.31
C LYS A 134 -9.68 -17.95 9.81
N GLU A 135 -8.86 -16.90 10.19
CA GLU A 135 -8.55 -16.87 11.64
C GLU A 135 -9.04 -15.54 12.25
N SER A 136 -8.88 -15.51 13.62
CA SER A 136 -9.55 -14.44 14.37
C SER A 136 -8.77 -13.12 14.30
N PHE A 137 -9.48 -12.08 14.69
CA PHE A 137 -8.94 -10.70 14.78
C PHE A 137 -7.71 -10.67 15.68
N THR A 138 -7.77 -11.28 16.85
CA THR A 138 -6.63 -11.19 17.80
C THR A 138 -5.46 -12.04 17.29
N PHE A 139 -5.81 -13.15 16.58
CA PHE A 139 -4.71 -13.94 15.98
C PHE A 139 -3.88 -13.09 15.01
N PHE A 140 -4.54 -12.37 14.14
CA PHE A 140 -3.80 -11.58 13.14
C PHE A 140 -3.14 -10.36 13.78
N ALA A 141 -3.80 -9.83 14.81
CA ALA A 141 -3.11 -8.72 15.50
C ALA A 141 -1.78 -9.18 16.08
N GLN A 142 -1.71 -10.35 16.67
CA GLN A 142 -0.46 -10.85 17.29
C GLN A 142 0.58 -11.16 16.20
N GLU A 143 0.10 -11.74 15.08
CA GLU A 143 1.06 -12.13 14.03
C GLU A 143 1.62 -10.88 13.34
N ALA A 144 0.74 -9.95 13.16
CA ALA A 144 1.26 -8.70 12.56
C ALA A 144 2.30 -8.04 13.45
N ALA A 145 2.04 -8.01 14.72
CA ALA A 145 3.03 -7.40 15.65
C ALA A 145 4.35 -8.18 15.62
N LYS A 146 4.30 -9.53 15.60
CA LYS A 146 5.54 -10.35 15.57
C LYS A 146 6.33 -10.10 14.29
N ALA A 147 5.54 -9.72 13.28
CA ALA A 147 6.22 -9.48 11.99
C ALA A 147 6.78 -8.05 11.92
N GLY A 148 6.57 -7.35 13.04
CA GLY A 148 7.23 -6.03 13.12
C GLY A 148 6.31 -4.92 12.59
N ALA A 149 5.01 -5.17 12.39
CA ALA A 149 4.09 -4.14 11.85
C ALA A 149 3.62 -3.19 12.96
N ILE A 150 3.29 -1.99 12.41
CA ILE A 150 2.35 -1.19 13.23
C ILE A 150 0.95 -1.78 13.14
N VAL A 151 0.41 -2.04 14.38
CA VAL A 151 -0.91 -2.71 14.38
C VAL A 151 -1.99 -1.72 14.86
N ILE A 152 -3.05 -1.61 13.87
CA ILE A 152 -4.06 -0.58 14.18
C ILE A 152 -5.44 -1.17 13.89
N PRO A 153 -6.26 -1.37 14.95
CA PRO A 153 -7.67 -1.66 14.62
C PRO A 153 -8.31 -0.52 13.81
N ALA A 154 -8.91 -0.91 12.65
CA ALA A 154 -9.35 0.11 11.67
C ALA A 154 -10.80 0.52 11.98
N HIS A 155 -10.97 1.88 11.65
CA HIS A 155 -12.30 2.49 11.82
C HIS A 155 -13.15 1.73 12.85
N ILE A 156 -12.75 1.81 14.15
CA ILE A 156 -13.26 0.93 15.22
C ILE A 156 -14.72 1.29 15.53
N ASP A 157 -15.18 2.42 15.01
CA ASP A 157 -16.56 2.82 15.43
C ASP A 157 -17.47 2.89 14.21
N ARG A 158 -17.06 2.29 13.11
CA ARG A 158 -17.93 2.25 11.92
C ARG A 158 -19.03 1.19 12.09
N PRO A 159 -20.16 1.45 11.56
CA PRO A 159 -21.31 0.56 11.80
C PRO A 159 -21.10 -0.81 11.14
N HIS A 160 -20.20 -0.83 10.18
CA HIS A 160 -19.89 -2.14 9.57
C HIS A 160 -18.38 -2.37 9.53
N PHE A 161 -18.06 -3.63 9.66
CA PHE A 161 -16.67 -4.10 9.52
C PHE A 161 -15.75 -3.41 10.54
N SER A 162 -16.30 -3.04 11.69
CA SER A 162 -15.48 -2.50 12.80
C SER A 162 -15.55 -3.44 14.01
N VAL A 163 -14.49 -3.25 14.82
CA VAL A 163 -14.42 -4.15 16.00
C VAL A 163 -15.66 -4.00 16.87
N TYR A 164 -16.26 -2.84 16.87
CA TYR A 164 -17.39 -2.68 17.81
C TYR A 164 -18.69 -3.14 17.17
N SER A 165 -18.81 -2.90 15.91
CA SER A 165 -20.05 -3.45 15.29
C SER A 165 -20.02 -4.98 15.27
N GLN A 166 -18.80 -5.54 15.22
CA GLN A 166 -18.75 -7.02 15.08
C GLN A 166 -18.61 -7.68 16.45
N LEU A 167 -17.88 -7.04 17.31
CA LEU A 167 -17.53 -7.81 18.54
C LEU A 167 -18.15 -7.13 19.76
N GLY A 168 -18.42 -5.88 19.66
CA GLY A 168 -19.05 -5.17 20.80
C GLY A 168 -18.01 -4.59 21.77
N PHE A 169 -16.74 -4.98 21.60
CA PHE A 169 -15.68 -4.44 22.48
C PHE A 169 -14.33 -4.59 21.76
N LEU A 170 -13.30 -3.74 22.19
CA LEU A 170 -11.94 -3.89 21.63
C LEU A 170 -11.17 -4.94 22.44
N PRO A 171 -10.96 -6.17 21.83
CA PRO A 171 -10.20 -7.20 22.55
C PRO A 171 -8.76 -6.75 22.85
N GLN A 172 -8.22 -7.40 23.94
CA GLN A 172 -6.81 -7.05 24.26
C GLN A 172 -5.87 -7.51 23.14
N GLY A 173 -4.84 -6.66 22.90
CA GLY A 173 -3.89 -7.04 21.83
C GLY A 173 -2.76 -6.01 21.73
N PRO A 174 -1.75 -6.34 20.93
CA PRO A 174 -0.58 -5.43 20.82
C PRO A 174 -0.84 -4.30 19.81
N TYR A 175 -1.74 -3.41 20.25
CA TYR A 175 -2.11 -2.33 19.31
C TYR A 175 -1.24 -1.09 19.58
N ASP A 176 -0.91 -0.50 18.44
CA ASP A 176 -0.08 0.72 18.57
C ASP A 176 -0.94 1.98 18.58
N ALA A 177 -2.11 1.82 17.97
CA ALA A 177 -3.12 2.91 17.93
C ALA A 177 -4.47 2.32 17.50
N VAL A 178 -5.47 3.26 17.58
CA VAL A 178 -6.78 2.85 17.02
C VAL A 178 -7.21 3.94 16.03
N GLU A 179 -7.88 3.36 14.97
CA GLU A 179 -8.41 4.33 13.98
C GLU A 179 -9.91 4.52 14.20
N ALA A 180 -10.28 5.83 14.29
CA ALA A 180 -11.72 6.11 14.47
C ALA A 180 -12.21 7.02 13.33
N MET A 181 -13.54 6.81 13.00
CA MET A 181 -14.13 7.66 11.94
C MET A 181 -14.74 8.94 12.52
N SER A 182 -15.13 8.80 13.76
CA SER A 182 -15.82 9.94 14.41
C SER A 182 -14.80 10.99 14.86
N PRO A 183 -15.15 12.28 14.60
CA PRO A 183 -14.27 13.35 15.05
C PRO A 183 -14.12 13.37 16.59
N ASN A 184 -15.13 12.78 17.29
CA ASN A 184 -15.06 12.68 18.77
C ASN A 184 -15.45 11.27 19.23
N PRO A 185 -14.49 10.36 18.95
CA PRO A 185 -14.85 8.97 19.28
C PRO A 185 -15.01 8.76 20.79
N ASP A 186 -15.95 7.94 21.15
CA ASP A 186 -16.15 7.56 22.56
C ASP A 186 -14.86 6.99 23.17
N PRO A 187 -14.37 7.65 24.21
CA PRO A 187 -13.09 7.25 24.81
C PRO A 187 -13.14 5.81 25.33
N THR A 188 -14.37 5.37 25.70
CA THR A 188 -14.49 3.97 26.17
C THR A 188 -14.15 2.98 25.03
N LEU A 189 -14.52 3.41 23.83
CA LEU A 189 -14.24 2.51 22.69
C LEU A 189 -12.76 2.55 22.30
N CYS A 190 -12.09 3.62 22.62
CA CYS A 190 -10.69 3.80 22.18
C CYS A 190 -9.72 3.26 23.21
N GLY A 191 -10.21 2.93 24.41
CA GLY A 191 -9.27 2.51 25.46
C GLY A 191 -8.18 3.56 25.72
N ASP A 192 -6.97 3.03 26.09
CA ASP A 192 -5.87 3.98 26.42
C ASP A 192 -4.97 4.19 25.19
N PHE A 193 -5.63 3.92 24.03
CA PHE A 193 -4.75 4.00 22.84
C PHE A 193 -4.86 5.40 22.23
N CYS A 194 -3.76 5.64 21.54
CA CYS A 194 -3.81 6.84 20.70
C CYS A 194 -4.83 6.69 19.56
N VAL A 195 -5.54 7.79 19.38
CA VAL A 195 -6.57 7.71 18.31
C VAL A 195 -6.09 8.49 17.07
N ILE A 196 -6.20 7.76 15.93
CA ILE A 196 -5.84 8.44 14.67
C ILE A 196 -7.04 8.35 13.72
N SER A 197 -6.90 9.17 12.72
CA SER A 197 -7.94 9.14 11.67
C SER A 197 -7.27 9.06 10.29
N ASN A 198 -7.99 8.30 9.43
CA ASN A 198 -7.50 8.14 8.05
C ASN A 198 -8.68 8.06 7.08
N SER A 199 -8.42 8.12 5.85
CA SER A 199 -9.48 8.40 4.88
C SER A 199 -10.26 7.13 4.52
N ASP A 200 -9.58 5.89 4.71
CA ASP A 200 -10.17 4.66 4.14
C ASP A 200 -10.75 4.92 2.75
N ALA A 201 -9.87 5.57 1.96
CA ALA A 201 -10.33 6.01 0.62
C ALA A 201 -10.40 4.82 -0.34
N HIS A 202 -11.66 4.73 -1.01
CA HIS A 202 -11.83 3.70 -2.06
C HIS A 202 -11.94 4.35 -3.45
N VAL A 203 -12.10 5.65 -3.39
CA VAL A 203 -11.99 6.46 -4.62
C VAL A 203 -11.01 7.62 -4.39
N LEU A 204 -10.50 8.17 -5.49
CA LEU A 204 -9.36 9.11 -5.39
C LEU A 204 -9.75 10.37 -4.62
N GLU A 205 -10.93 10.81 -4.81
CA GLU A 205 -11.36 12.10 -4.18
C GLU A 205 -11.36 12.00 -2.65
N HIS A 206 -11.41 10.72 -2.16
CA HIS A 206 -11.53 10.61 -0.69
C HIS A 206 -10.14 10.57 -0.03
N ILE A 207 -9.20 10.49 -0.86
CA ILE A 207 -7.85 10.50 -0.25
C ILE A 207 -7.65 11.80 0.53
N GLY A 208 -7.18 11.54 1.85
CA GLY A 208 -6.83 12.70 2.70
C GLY A 208 -8.05 13.38 3.31
N ARG A 209 -9.20 12.82 3.22
CA ARG A 209 -10.40 13.51 3.74
C ARG A 209 -10.36 13.61 5.27
N ARG A 210 -9.50 12.65 5.85
CA ARG A 210 -9.39 12.75 7.32
C ARG A 210 -7.96 12.42 7.74
N PRO A 211 -7.07 13.35 7.36
CA PRO A 211 -5.68 13.02 7.68
C PRO A 211 -5.35 13.31 9.15
N SER A 212 -4.35 12.61 9.64
CA SER A 212 -3.79 12.92 10.97
C SER A 212 -2.44 13.63 10.85
N ILE A 213 -2.00 14.13 12.06
CA ILE A 213 -0.73 14.87 12.01
C ILE A 213 0.25 14.24 13.02
N ILE A 214 1.46 14.39 12.66
CA ILE A 214 2.49 13.83 13.56
C ILE A 214 3.69 14.78 13.55
N GLU A 215 4.33 14.80 14.80
CA GLU A 215 5.56 15.61 14.89
C GLU A 215 6.80 14.74 14.65
N LEU A 216 7.58 15.26 13.69
CA LEU A 216 8.82 14.51 13.39
C LEU A 216 10.00 15.47 13.34
N ASP A 217 11.24 14.77 13.58
CA ASP A 217 12.49 15.55 13.42
C ASP A 217 12.73 15.90 11.94
N GLU A 218 12.85 17.18 11.72
CA GLU A 218 12.96 17.66 10.33
C GLU A 218 14.21 17.07 9.63
N LYS A 219 15.25 17.00 10.34
CA LYS A 219 16.47 16.42 9.72
C LYS A 219 16.24 14.98 9.26
N LYS A 220 15.53 14.30 10.01
CA LYS A 220 15.23 12.91 9.62
C LYS A 220 14.36 12.86 8.36
N VAL A 221 13.47 13.66 8.33
CA VAL A 221 12.59 13.68 7.15
C VAL A 221 13.40 14.04 5.89
N ILE A 222 14.25 14.99 6.06
CA ILE A 222 15.11 15.38 4.92
C ILE A 222 15.98 14.18 4.49
N ASP A 223 16.51 13.49 5.47
CA ASP A 223 17.33 12.31 5.12
C ASP A 223 16.49 11.24 4.40
N MET A 224 15.26 11.10 4.86
CA MET A 224 14.39 10.10 4.20
C MET A 224 14.09 10.52 2.76
N HIS A 225 13.86 11.73 2.57
CA HIS A 225 13.59 12.20 1.20
C HIS A 225 14.80 11.98 0.28
N ALA A 226 15.94 12.32 0.80
CA ALA A 226 17.14 12.11 -0.03
C ALA A 226 17.32 10.63 -0.39
N ALA A 227 17.09 9.80 0.62
CA ALA A 227 17.22 8.35 0.34
C ALA A 227 16.17 7.89 -0.68
N LEU A 228 14.97 8.30 -0.60
CA LEU A 228 13.90 7.90 -1.54
C LEU A 228 14.22 8.41 -2.96
N SER A 229 14.74 9.58 -3.03
CA SER A 229 15.13 10.10 -4.35
C SER A 229 16.20 9.24 -5.00
N LYS A 230 17.16 8.91 -4.22
CA LYS A 230 18.21 8.02 -4.78
C LYS A 230 17.61 6.68 -5.25
N MET A 231 16.67 6.10 -4.45
CA MET A 231 16.00 4.84 -4.86
C MET A 231 15.22 5.02 -6.17
N ALA A 232 14.45 6.05 -6.30
CA ALA A 232 13.68 6.29 -7.54
C ALA A 232 14.62 6.44 -8.75
N GLU A 233 15.71 7.14 -8.56
CA GLU A 233 16.67 7.30 -9.68
C GLU A 233 17.28 5.96 -10.09
N ALA A 234 17.63 5.19 -9.07
CA ALA A 234 18.17 3.85 -9.41
C ALA A 234 17.16 3.04 -10.22
N TRP A 235 15.88 3.11 -9.94
CA TRP A 235 14.84 2.41 -10.72
C TRP A 235 14.83 2.90 -12.17
N PHE A 236 14.82 4.21 -12.37
CA PHE A 236 14.72 4.73 -13.75
C PHE A 236 15.96 4.38 -14.57
N ARG A 237 17.06 4.42 -13.88
CA ARG A 237 18.31 4.06 -14.60
C ARG A 237 18.29 2.58 -14.99
N GLY A 238 17.76 1.62 -14.08
CA GLY A 238 17.58 0.19 -14.42
C GLY A 238 16.63 0.00 -15.60
N LEU A 239 15.55 0.78 -15.80
CA LEU A 239 14.62 0.69 -16.94
C LEU A 239 15.31 1.11 -18.24
N TRP A 240 16.27 2.09 -18.18
CA TRP A 240 16.89 2.65 -19.39
C TRP A 240 18.08 1.78 -19.83
N THR A 241 18.89 1.18 -18.88
CA THR A 241 19.95 0.22 -19.24
C THR A 241 19.35 -1.02 -19.90
N ASN A 242 18.08 -1.43 -19.57
CA ASN A 242 17.36 -2.54 -20.23
C ASN A 242 16.79 -2.10 -21.58
N GLN A 243 16.59 -0.81 -21.83
CA GLN A 243 16.03 -0.25 -23.08
C GLN A 243 17.14 0.18 -24.03
N ALA A 244 18.43 0.56 -23.71
CA ALA A 244 19.58 1.03 -24.50
C ALA A 244 20.35 -0.18 -25.06
N ASN A 245 20.11 -1.51 -24.87
CA ASN A 245 20.53 -2.77 -25.53
C ASN A 245 19.51 -3.18 -26.60
N ILE A 246 18.76 -2.28 -27.19
CA ILE A 246 17.80 -2.67 -28.24
C ILE A 246 17.45 -1.40 -29.05
N SER A 247 18.36 -0.54 -29.32
CA SER A 247 17.92 0.77 -29.87
C SER A 247 17.01 0.57 -31.08
N ALA A 248 15.89 1.43 -31.16
CA ALA A 248 15.55 2.63 -31.94
C ALA A 248 14.02 2.67 -32.15
N SER A 249 13.36 3.55 -31.40
CA SER A 249 12.47 4.51 -32.11
C SER A 249 11.44 5.06 -31.13
N SER A 250 11.56 6.33 -30.96
CA SER A 250 10.82 7.42 -30.30
C SER A 250 9.37 7.49 -30.80
N PRO A 251 8.41 7.96 -29.95
CA PRO A 251 7.77 9.22 -30.32
C PRO A 251 7.25 9.98 -29.08
N GLU A 252 7.50 11.31 -29.15
CA GLU A 252 7.07 12.68 -28.83
C GLU A 252 5.65 12.70 -28.24
N LYS A 253 5.49 13.21 -26.96
CA LYS A 253 4.20 13.52 -26.31
C LYS A 253 4.06 15.04 -26.15
N GLU A 254 3.04 15.62 -26.74
CA GLU A 254 2.19 16.81 -26.64
C GLU A 254 1.39 16.83 -25.33
N SER A 255 1.53 17.89 -24.55
CA SER A 255 1.00 18.45 -23.29
C SER A 255 -0.32 19.18 -23.55
N GLU A 256 -1.39 18.66 -22.91
CA GLU A 256 -2.64 19.44 -22.72
C GLU A 256 -2.88 19.67 -21.22
N GLU A 257 -2.94 20.93 -20.79
CA GLU A 257 -3.36 21.82 -19.70
C GLU A 257 -4.83 21.64 -19.35
N ASP A 258 -5.10 21.15 -18.08
CA ASP A 258 -6.47 21.36 -17.52
C ASP A 258 -6.36 21.99 -16.12
N SER A 259 -7.07 23.12 -15.95
CA SER A 259 -7.90 24.08 -15.18
C SER A 259 -8.47 23.43 -13.91
N GLU A 260 -7.94 23.89 -12.77
CA GLU A 260 -8.06 23.82 -11.30
C GLU A 260 -9.43 24.32 -10.82
N GLU A 261 -10.35 23.45 -10.53
CA GLU A 261 -11.53 23.81 -9.68
C GLU A 261 -11.25 23.42 -8.22
N ASP A 262 -11.29 24.41 -7.36
CA ASP A 262 -11.27 24.72 -5.91
C ASP A 262 -12.40 24.01 -5.17
N ILE A 263 -12.11 22.77 -4.65
CA ILE A 263 -12.99 22.03 -3.71
C ILE A 263 -12.64 22.43 -2.28
N GLN A 264 -13.39 23.33 -1.69
CA GLN A 264 -13.53 23.71 -0.28
C GLN A 264 -13.79 22.48 0.62
N ASP A 265 -12.66 21.87 1.28
CA ASP A 265 -12.45 20.71 2.18
C ASP A 265 -12.70 21.11 3.64
N GLN A 266 -13.95 20.82 4.15
CA GLN A 266 -14.35 20.72 5.57
C GLN A 266 -13.51 19.67 6.32
N THR A 267 -12.29 20.00 6.79
CA THR A 267 -11.35 19.29 7.70
C THR A 267 -12.04 18.94 9.03
N SER A 268 -12.47 17.67 9.20
CA SER A 268 -12.90 17.01 10.45
C SER A 268 -11.84 17.17 11.56
N GLU A 269 -12.10 18.00 12.56
CA GLU A 269 -11.38 18.33 13.81
C GLU A 269 -10.98 17.06 14.57
N ALA A 270 -11.19 15.78 13.93
CA ALA A 270 -10.75 14.56 14.65
C ALA A 270 -9.29 14.24 14.28
N GLY A 271 -8.44 15.31 13.92
CA GLY A 271 -7.07 15.15 13.39
C GLY A 271 -6.09 16.08 14.11
N LEU A 272 -6.37 16.58 15.32
CA LEU A 272 -5.21 17.37 15.81
C LEU A 272 -4.51 16.61 16.93
N SER A 273 -3.85 15.47 16.49
CA SER A 273 -3.18 14.73 17.59
C SER A 273 -1.83 15.37 17.93
N ILE A 274 -1.89 16.70 18.32
CA ILE A 274 -0.63 17.41 18.66
C ILE A 274 -0.25 17.08 20.10
N GLU A 275 -0.99 15.93 20.77
CA GLU A 275 -0.55 15.61 22.15
C GLU A 275 -0.62 14.11 22.39
N ILE A 276 -0.12 13.14 21.47
CA ILE A 276 -0.44 11.77 21.95
C ILE A 276 0.88 11.05 22.25
N PRO A 277 1.42 10.94 23.47
CA PRO A 277 2.44 9.99 23.97
C PRO A 277 2.33 8.62 23.29
N GLY A 278 1.27 8.29 22.33
CA GLY A 278 0.95 6.96 21.78
C GLY A 278 1.52 6.82 20.36
N LEU A 279 2.21 8.01 19.81
CA LEU A 279 2.71 7.89 18.43
C LEU A 279 4.17 7.42 18.45
N LEU A 280 4.64 7.19 19.71
CA LEU A 280 6.06 6.80 19.85
C LEU A 280 6.37 5.52 19.06
N PRO A 281 5.48 4.67 19.11
CA PRO A 281 5.77 3.48 18.29
C PRO A 281 5.80 3.81 16.79
N ILE A 282 4.88 4.75 16.38
CA ILE A 282 4.88 5.17 14.95
C ILE A 282 6.15 5.96 14.64
N ILE A 283 6.55 6.78 15.62
CA ILE A 283 7.79 7.58 15.46
C ILE A 283 9.01 6.66 15.50
N SER A 284 9.06 5.67 16.44
CA SER A 284 10.19 4.72 16.53
C SER A 284 10.26 3.86 15.25
N PHE A 285 9.04 3.62 14.77
CA PHE A 285 8.96 2.85 13.52
C PHE A 285 9.59 3.63 12.36
N LEU A 286 9.47 4.87 12.36
CA LEU A 286 9.99 5.69 11.27
C LEU A 286 11.49 5.94 11.44
N GLU A 287 11.98 5.61 12.76
CA GLU A 287 13.41 5.84 13.08
C GLU A 287 14.28 4.73 12.49
N GLU A 288 13.70 3.72 11.99
CA GLU A 288 14.38 2.62 11.28
C GLU A 288 14.42 2.92 9.77
N TRP A 289 14.65 4.30 9.14
CA TRP A 289 13.86 4.50 7.90
C TRP A 289 14.77 4.38 6.68
N TYR A 290 14.21 3.67 5.64
CA TYR A 290 14.34 2.89 4.40
C TYR A 290 14.95 3.74 3.28
N PRO A 291 16.00 3.25 2.57
CA PRO A 291 16.47 2.73 1.28
C PRO A 291 17.67 1.79 1.45
N PHE A 292 17.02 0.27 1.32
CA PHE A 292 17.94 -0.66 2.02
C PHE A 292 18.88 -1.33 1.02
N ALA A 293 20.12 -0.74 0.67
CA ALA A 293 21.25 -0.42 -0.22
C ALA A 293 20.83 -0.49 -1.70
N GLU A 294 19.66 0.50 -1.88
CA GLU A 294 18.97 1.29 -2.92
C GLU A 294 17.78 0.53 -3.49
N ALA A 295 17.03 -0.11 -2.32
CA ALA A 295 15.76 -0.86 -2.25
C ALA A 295 15.90 -2.25 -2.90
N GLN A 296 16.80 -3.08 -2.58
CA GLN A 296 18.15 -3.52 -3.01
C GLN A 296 18.05 -4.67 -4.01
N ALA A 297 18.13 -4.78 -5.27
CA ALA A 297 18.08 -5.13 -6.69
C ALA A 297 16.63 -5.20 -7.20
N LEU A 298 15.58 -4.32 -6.66
CA LEU A 298 14.55 -3.28 -6.46
C LEU A 298 13.14 -3.87 -6.65
N PHE A 299 12.98 -4.14 -5.45
CA PHE A 299 11.87 -4.96 -4.92
C PHE A 299 11.87 -6.35 -5.56
N GLU A 300 13.20 -6.49 -6.00
CA GLU A 300 13.98 -6.60 -7.26
C GLU A 300 13.90 -8.02 -7.79
N ASN A 301 13.61 -7.79 -9.45
CA ASN A 301 13.02 -9.07 -9.88
C ASN A 301 11.57 -9.22 -9.39
N ILE A 302 10.81 -8.31 -8.47
CA ILE A 302 9.70 -7.54 -7.85
C ILE A 302 8.42 -8.35 -7.90
N ARG A 303 9.16 -9.30 -7.05
CA ARG A 303 7.98 -10.10 -7.41
C ARG A 303 8.40 -11.31 -8.26
N GLN A 304 9.76 -11.04 -9.39
CA GLN A 304 10.20 -11.88 -10.53
C GLN A 304 9.32 -13.12 -10.65
N SER A 305 8.07 -13.29 -11.13
CA SER A 305 7.87 -14.26 -10.02
C SER A 305 6.45 -14.15 -9.45
N LEU A 306 6.08 -12.99 -9.42
CA LEU A 306 4.71 -13.00 -8.84
C LEU A 306 4.03 -14.35 -9.11
N HIS A 307 5.12 -15.36 -9.71
CA HIS A 307 5.88 -16.64 -9.56
C HIS A 307 5.57 -17.53 -10.77
N LYS A 308 5.24 -17.21 -12.10
CA LYS A 308 5.46 -17.65 -13.50
C LYS A 308 4.14 -18.14 -14.10
N GLN A 309 3.15 -17.52 -14.06
CA GLN A 309 2.45 -16.84 -15.19
C GLN A 309 2.24 -15.35 -14.84
N LYS A 310 3.56 -14.58 -15.29
CA LYS A 310 4.50 -13.69 -16.01
C LYS A 310 3.94 -12.27 -16.09
N ALA A 311 3.97 -11.47 -15.21
CA ALA A 311 3.68 -10.02 -15.12
C ALA A 311 4.69 -9.22 -15.93
N TRP A 312 5.34 -9.97 -17.17
CA TRP A 312 5.66 -10.10 -18.61
C TRP A 312 7.17 -9.99 -18.80
N SER A 313 8.51 -10.99 -18.79
CA SER A 313 9.68 -10.42 -19.51
C SER A 313 9.80 -8.91 -19.25
N ILE A 314 9.52 -8.40 -18.12
CA ILE A 314 9.57 -7.09 -17.43
C ILE A 314 9.95 -5.99 -18.44
N TYR A 315 9.51 -6.04 -19.88
CA TYR A 315 9.76 -4.84 -20.69
C TYR A 315 10.56 -5.21 -21.94
N LYS A 316 10.67 -6.50 -22.80
CA LYS A 316 11.05 -6.67 -24.22
C LYS A 316 10.25 -7.79 -24.86
N LYS A 317 9.71 -7.62 -26.19
CA LYS A 317 9.03 -8.58 -27.09
C LYS A 317 9.96 -9.76 -27.45
N PRO A 318 9.41 -11.17 -27.58
CA PRO A 318 10.23 -12.28 -28.11
C PRO A 318 10.42 -12.17 -29.64
N LYS A 319 11.82 -12.40 -30.21
CA LYS A 319 12.06 -12.51 -31.67
C LYS A 319 11.64 -13.89 -32.19
N PRO A 320 11.14 -13.92 -33.49
CA PRO A 320 10.57 -15.02 -34.28
C PRO A 320 11.62 -16.09 -34.62
N GLY A 321 11.51 -17.34 -33.80
CA GLY A 321 12.19 -18.57 -34.30
C GLY A 321 13.19 -19.08 -33.26
N SER A 322 12.96 -19.48 -32.03
CA SER A 322 14.09 -20.32 -31.53
C SER A 322 13.52 -21.49 -30.71
N LEU A 323 13.04 -22.51 -31.43
CA LEU A 323 13.14 -23.96 -31.65
C LEU A 323 14.19 -24.60 -30.73
N ILE A 324 13.72 -25.55 -29.87
CA ILE A 324 13.95 -26.98 -29.57
C ILE A 324 15.21 -27.47 -30.29
N HIS A 325 16.36 -27.59 -29.53
CA HIS A 325 17.02 -28.90 -29.78
C HIS A 325 18.01 -29.20 -28.66
N ALA A 326 17.62 -30.09 -27.67
CA ALA A 326 18.37 -31.13 -26.92
C ALA A 326 18.68 -32.33 -27.81
N SER A 327 19.94 -32.54 -28.32
CA SER A 327 21.09 -33.47 -28.28
C SER A 327 20.73 -34.78 -29.01
N ALA A 328 21.47 -35.09 -30.11
CA ALA A 328 21.94 -36.49 -30.23
C ALA A 328 23.09 -36.56 -31.25
N GLU A 329 24.40 -36.63 -30.75
CA GLU A 329 25.46 -37.67 -30.81
C GLU A 329 25.16 -38.72 -31.89
N LYS A 330 25.64 -38.57 -33.11
CA LYS A 330 25.89 -39.62 -34.12
C LYS A 330 27.27 -40.26 -33.91
N LYS A 331 27.40 -41.44 -33.14
CA LYS A 331 28.12 -42.73 -33.37
C LYS A 331 27.71 -43.35 -34.72
N LYS A 332 28.61 -43.22 -35.72
CA LYS A 332 29.33 -43.98 -36.76
C LYS A 332 28.91 -43.46 -38.14
#